data_AF-A0AAW2RZI8-F1
#
_entry.id   AF-A0AAW2RZI8-F1
#
_cell.length_a   1.000
_cell.length_b   1.000
_cell.length_c   1.000
_cell.angle_alpha   90.00
_cell.angle_beta   90.00
_cell.angle_gamma   90.00
#
_symmetry.space_group_name_H-M   'P 1'
#
loop_
_entity.id
_entity.type
_entity.pdbx_description
1 polymer ?
#
loop_
_entity_poly.entity_id
_entity_poly.type
_entity_poly.pdbx_seq_one_letter_code
_entity_poly.pdbx_strand_id
1 'polypeptide(L)' 'MDEEEQVVLDYSSDALIIDGNFRHSILSSIARAGSAIEDLYGSAQDIEGVVKDGKIYVVQTRPQM' A
#
# COMPACT_ATOMS: atom_id res chain seq x y z
N MET A 1 -9.96 -15.42 18.62
CA MET A 1 -10.33 -14.91 17.29
C MET A 1 -11.72 -15.44 17.05
N ASP A 2 -12.64 -14.56 16.65
CA ASP A 2 -13.95 -15.00 16.18
C ASP A 2 -13.78 -15.78 14.86
N GLU A 3 -14.75 -16.63 14.53
CA GLU A 3 -14.75 -17.34 13.25
C GLU A 3 -14.87 -16.34 12.09
N GLU A 4 -14.05 -16.53 11.06
CA GLU A 4 -14.09 -15.71 9.86
C GLU A 4 -15.42 -15.87 9.12
N GLU A 5 -16.06 -14.73 8.80
CA GLU A 5 -17.26 -14.72 7.97
C GLU A 5 -16.90 -15.02 6.51
N GLN A 6 -17.57 -16.01 5.92
CA GLN A 6 -17.42 -16.30 4.48
C GLN A 6 -18.38 -15.44 3.66
N VAL A 7 -17.81 -14.52 2.89
CA VAL A 7 -18.55 -13.65 1.97
C VAL A 7 -17.98 -13.76 0.56
N VAL A 8 -18.83 -13.54 -0.45
CA VAL A 8 -18.37 -13.38 -1.83
C VAL A 8 -17.79 -11.98 -2.00
N LEU A 9 -16.52 -11.90 -2.39
CA LEU A 9 -15.83 -10.64 -2.64
C LEU A 9 -15.87 -10.31 -4.14
N ASP A 10 -16.44 -9.17 -4.49
CA ASP A 10 -16.46 -8.64 -5.86
C ASP A 10 -15.76 -7.28 -5.92
N TYR A 11 -14.54 -7.28 -6.43
CA TYR A 11 -13.72 -6.08 -6.62
C TYR A 11 -13.83 -5.48 -8.04
N SER A 12 -14.71 -6.03 -8.89
CA SER A 12 -14.77 -5.66 -10.31
C SER A 12 -15.14 -4.19 -10.56
N SER A 13 -15.70 -3.52 -9.55
CA SER A 13 -16.07 -2.10 -9.59
C SER A 13 -15.12 -1.18 -8.82
N ASP A 14 -14.11 -1.73 -8.15
CA ASP A 14 -13.18 -0.95 -7.33
C ASP A 14 -12.34 -0.01 -8.20
N ALA A 15 -12.16 1.23 -7.76
CA ALA A 15 -11.34 2.23 -8.46
C ALA A 15 -9.91 1.74 -8.73
N LEU A 16 -9.36 0.92 -7.84
CA LEU A 16 -8.05 0.30 -8.05
C LEU A 16 -8.01 -0.60 -9.30
N ILE A 17 -9.13 -1.25 -9.63
CA ILE A 17 -9.27 -2.13 -10.80
C ILE A 17 -9.64 -1.32 -12.04
N ILE A 18 -10.68 -0.49 -11.97
CA ILE A 18 -11.29 0.12 -13.16
C ILE A 18 -10.74 1.52 -13.51
N ASP A 19 -10.16 2.25 -12.56
CA ASP A 19 -9.66 3.61 -12.78
C ASP A 19 -8.13 3.63 -12.88
N GLY A 20 -7.64 3.73 -14.12
CA GLY A 20 -6.21 3.79 -14.40
C GLY A 20 -5.51 5.02 -13.82
N ASN A 21 -6.19 6.16 -13.73
CA ASN A 21 -5.62 7.39 -13.19
C ASN A 21 -5.49 7.29 -11.66
N PHE A 22 -6.53 6.79 -11.00
CA PHE A 22 -6.48 6.52 -9.57
C PHE A 22 -5.36 5.54 -9.23
N ARG A 23 -5.29 4.42 -9.95
CA ARG A 23 -4.23 3.41 -9.77
C ARG A 23 -2.84 3.99 -9.98
N HIS A 24 -2.63 4.79 -11.03
CA HIS A 24 -1.34 5.43 -11.27
C HIS A 24 -0.97 6.39 -10.12
N SER A 25 -1.91 7.24 -9.71
CA SER A 25 -1.71 8.20 -8.62
C SER A 25 -1.31 7.54 -7.31
N ILE A 26 -2.02 6.48 -6.90
CA ILE A 26 -1.75 5.83 -5.62
C ILE A 26 -0.45 5.02 -5.64
N LEU A 27 -0.17 4.28 -6.71
CA LEU A 27 1.06 3.49 -6.85
C LEU A 27 2.30 4.39 -6.94
N SER A 28 2.22 5.52 -7.65
CA SER A 28 3.29 6.52 -7.65
C SER A 28 3.52 7.13 -6.27
N SER A 29 2.47 7.30 -5.47
CA SER A 29 2.60 7.81 -4.10
C SER A 29 3.26 6.78 -3.18
N ILE A 30 2.92 5.49 -3.31
CA ILE A 30 3.57 4.39 -2.58
C ILE A 30 5.05 4.31 -2.94
N ALA A 31 5.39 4.38 -4.24
CA ALA A 31 6.78 4.35 -4.70
C ALA A 31 7.60 5.52 -4.15
N ARG A 32 7.05 6.73 -4.13
CA ARG A 32 7.72 7.91 -3.55
C ARG A 32 7.94 7.77 -2.05
N ALA A 33 6.96 7.24 -1.31
CA ALA A 33 7.10 6.98 0.11
C ALA A 33 8.20 5.94 0.38
N GLY A 34 8.23 4.85 -0.41
CA GLY A 34 9.27 3.83 -0.34
C GLY A 34 10.66 4.41 -0.58
N SER A 35 10.85 5.15 -1.68
CA SER A 35 12.13 5.80 -2.00
C SER A 35 12.61 6.71 -0.88
N ALA A 36 11.72 7.55 -0.32
CA ALA A 36 12.10 8.46 0.76
C ALA A 36 12.53 7.73 2.05
N ILE A 37 11.93 6.57 2.33
CA ILE A 37 12.29 5.73 3.48
C ILE A 37 13.62 5.02 3.24
N GLU A 38 13.82 4.43 2.06
CA GLU A 38 15.08 3.76 1.72
C GLU A 38 16.26 4.75 1.68
N ASP A 39 16.06 5.96 1.18
CA ASP A 39 17.06 7.04 1.22
C ASP A 39 17.42 7.42 2.66
N LEU A 40 16.45 7.42 3.57
CA LEU A 40 16.67 7.72 5.00
C LEU A 40 17.46 6.60 5.70
N TYR A 41 17.18 5.34 5.39
CA TYR A 41 17.85 4.17 6.00
C TYR A 41 19.11 3.73 5.27
N GLY A 42 19.39 4.26 4.07
CA GLY A 42 20.56 3.93 3.25
C GLY A 42 20.60 2.48 2.76
N SER A 43 19.47 1.79 2.76
CA SER A 43 19.34 0.37 2.39
C SER A 43 17.91 0.03 1.98
N ALA A 44 17.75 -1.03 1.19
CA ALA A 44 16.43 -1.53 0.81
C ALA A 44 15.60 -1.92 2.03
N GLN A 45 14.32 -1.52 2.05
CA GLN A 45 13.42 -1.74 3.17
C GLN A 45 12.22 -2.62 2.79
N ASP A 46 11.81 -3.46 3.73
CA ASP A 46 10.50 -4.12 3.77
C ASP A 46 9.55 -3.20 4.55
N ILE A 47 8.54 -2.63 3.86
CA ILE A 47 7.68 -1.56 4.37
C ILE A 47 6.23 -2.04 4.38
N GLU A 48 5.62 -2.02 5.56
CA GLU A 48 4.20 -2.31 5.75
C GLU A 48 3.43 -1.00 6.00
N GLY A 49 2.26 -0.86 5.36
CA GLY A 49 1.45 0.35 5.45
C GLY A 49 0.02 0.17 4.95
N VAL A 50 -0.77 1.23 5.08
CA VAL A 50 -2.17 1.28 4.63
C VAL A 50 -2.44 2.55 3.84
N VAL A 51 -3.25 2.42 2.79
CA VAL A 51 -3.87 3.56 2.12
C VAL A 51 -5.26 3.77 2.72
N LYS A 52 -5.50 4.96 3.27
CA LYS A 52 -6.81 5.35 3.80
C LYS A 52 -7.11 6.79 3.42
N ASP A 53 -8.27 7.01 2.83
CA ASP A 53 -8.74 8.34 2.39
C ASP A 53 -7.72 9.08 1.52
N GLY A 54 -7.08 8.35 0.60
CA GLY A 54 -6.05 8.88 -0.31
C GLY A 54 -4.69 9.18 0.35
N LYS A 55 -4.51 8.85 1.63
CA LYS A 55 -3.26 9.05 2.37
C LYS A 55 -2.57 7.73 2.65
N ILE A 56 -1.24 7.76 2.68
CA ILE A 56 -0.40 6.61 3.01
C ILE A 56 0.03 6.73 4.47
N TYR A 57 -0.14 5.64 5.21
CA TYR A 57 0.33 5.50 6.59
C TYR A 57 1.30 4.32 6.64
N VAL A 58 2.53 4.57 7.09
CA VAL A 58 3.52 3.53 7.32
C VAL A 58 3.32 3.00 8.73
N VAL A 59 3.17 1.68 8.87
CA VAL A 59 2.98 1.03 10.18
C VAL A 59 4.22 0.26 10.63
N GLN A 60 5.06 -0.19 9.70
CA GLN A 60 6.33 -0.86 10.01
C GLN A 60 7.32 -0.64 8.86
N THR A 61 8.62 -0.61 9.20
CA THR A 61 9.70 -0.77 8.22
C THR A 61 10.88 -1.51 8.85
N ARG A 62 11.56 -2.34 8.07
CA ARG A 62 12.78 -3.05 8.45
C ARG A 62 13.67 -3.29 7.23
N PRO A 63 15.00 -3.45 7.37
CA PRO A 63 15.86 -3.81 6.23
C PRO A 63 15.45 -5.14 5.58
N GLN A 64 15.51 -5.21 4.24
CA GLN A 64 15.45 -6.48 3.52
C GLN A 64 16.77 -7.23 3.76
N MET A 65 16.75 -8.25 4.61
CA MET A 65 17.87 -9.17 4.85
C MET A 65 17.89 -10.28 3.80
#